data_AF-A0A5M9ZIL6-F1
#
_entry.id   AF-A0A5M9ZIL6-F1
#
_cell.length_a   1.000
_cell.length_b   1.000
_cell.length_c   1.000
_cell.angle_alpha   90.00
_cell.angle_beta   90.00
_cell.angle_gamma   90.00
#
_symmetry.space_group_name_H-M   'P 1'
#
loop_
_entity.id
_entity.type
_entity.pdbx_description
1 polymer ?
#
loop_
_entity_poly.entity_id
_entity_poly.type
_entity_poly.pdbx_seq_one_letter_code
_entity_poly.pdbx_strand_id
1 'polypeptide(L)'
;MATDMLPKYVRDISDRLDVLADTVRDVFDTIYVNEEEAMRFLGVGRDFFRRYYKPFCGLKQGNTMTYRKSELLARRERLRSELGGSRAVDSE
;
A
#
# COMPACT_ATOMS: atom_id res chain seq x y z
N MET A 1 -18.40 -4.05 37.28
CA MET A 1 -18.54 -3.19 36.09
C MET A 1 -17.19 -2.63 35.60
N ALA A 2 -16.07 -3.37 35.74
CA ALA A 2 -14.74 -2.94 35.25
C ALA A 2 -14.25 -3.75 34.03
N THR A 3 -14.86 -4.91 33.79
CA THR A 3 -14.47 -5.89 32.77
C THR A 3 -14.91 -5.53 31.35
N ASP A 4 -15.96 -4.73 31.17
CA ASP A 4 -16.47 -4.29 29.85
C ASP A 4 -15.68 -3.15 29.21
N MET A 5 -14.80 -2.49 29.97
CA MET A 5 -14.07 -1.31 29.51
C MET A 5 -12.74 -1.68 28.83
N LEU A 6 -12.13 -2.81 29.22
CA LEU A 6 -10.86 -3.31 28.67
C LEU A 6 -10.90 -3.52 27.15
N PRO A 7 -11.92 -4.18 26.56
CA PRO A 7 -11.98 -4.36 25.11
C PRO A 7 -12.12 -3.04 24.35
N LYS A 8 -12.82 -2.06 24.93
CA LYS A 8 -12.99 -0.72 24.34
C LYS A 8 -11.68 0.06 24.34
N TYR A 9 -10.94 0.04 25.45
CA TYR A 9 -9.64 0.70 25.53
C TYR A 9 -8.60 0.06 24.59
N VAL A 10 -8.60 -1.27 24.47
CA VAL A 10 -7.71 -1.97 23.53
C VAL A 10 -8.01 -1.60 22.08
N ARG A 11 -9.29 -1.48 21.70
CA ARG A 11 -9.67 -0.98 20.36
C ARG A 11 -9.23 0.46 20.13
N ASP A 12 -9.53 1.36 21.07
CA ASP A 12 -9.14 2.78 20.96
C ASP A 12 -7.62 2.96 20.83
N ILE A 13 -6.82 2.13 21.53
CA ILE A 13 -5.36 2.13 21.42
C ILE A 13 -4.93 1.59 20.05
N SER A 14 -5.55 0.51 19.56
CA SER A 14 -5.27 -0.06 18.24
C SER A 14 -5.54 0.97 17.13
N ASP A 15 -6.71 1.60 17.14
CA ASP A 15 -7.10 2.59 16.13
C ASP A 15 -6.14 3.79 16.13
N ARG A 16 -5.69 4.23 17.31
CA ARG A 16 -4.69 5.30 17.43
C ARG A 16 -3.31 4.88 16.95
N LEU A 17 -2.92 3.62 17.15
CA LEU A 17 -1.66 3.08 16.64
C LEU A 17 -1.68 2.99 15.11
N ASP A 18 -2.81 2.64 14.51
CA ASP A 18 -2.97 2.63 13.05
C ASP A 18 -2.86 4.04 12.47
N VAL A 19 -3.53 5.02 13.08
CA VAL A 19 -3.42 6.44 12.69
C VAL A 19 -1.98 6.95 12.84
N LEU A 20 -1.29 6.58 13.91
CA LEU A 20 0.10 6.95 14.12
C LEU A 20 1.01 6.27 13.09
N ALA A 21 0.80 4.99 12.79
CA ALA A 21 1.56 4.26 11.80
C ALA A 21 1.37 4.84 10.40
N ASP A 22 0.16 5.26 10.05
CA ASP A 22 -0.14 5.93 8.79
C ASP A 22 0.50 7.32 8.72
N THR A 23 0.45 8.09 9.81
CA THR A 23 1.11 9.41 9.89
C THR A 23 2.62 9.29 9.79
N VAL A 24 3.23 8.34 10.51
CA VAL A 24 4.65 8.04 10.44
C VAL A 24 5.02 7.61 9.02
N ARG A 25 4.22 6.73 8.40
CA ARG A 25 4.42 6.34 7.00
C ARG A 25 4.39 7.56 6.09
N ASP A 26 3.42 8.45 6.21
CA ASP A 26 3.31 9.65 5.38
C ASP A 26 4.48 10.64 5.58
N VAL A 27 4.95 10.81 6.82
CA VAL A 27 6.09 11.69 7.15
C VAL A 27 7.39 11.12 6.58
N PHE A 28 7.57 9.80 6.63
CA PHE A 28 8.76 9.15 6.07
C PHE A 28 8.65 8.86 4.56
N ASP A 29 7.45 8.90 3.95
CA ASP A 29 7.21 8.70 2.52
C ASP A 29 7.23 9.99 1.70
N THR A 30 8.27 10.78 1.90
CA THR A 30 8.58 11.95 1.06
C THR A 30 9.41 11.56 -0.17
N ILE A 31 9.78 10.29 -0.32
CA ILE A 31 10.68 9.80 -1.36
C ILE A 31 9.88 9.43 -2.61
N TYR A 32 9.70 10.42 -3.48
CA TYR A 32 9.23 10.21 -4.84
C TYR A 32 10.35 9.61 -5.69
N VAL A 33 10.03 8.52 -6.39
CA VAL A 33 10.93 7.86 -7.33
C VAL A 33 10.40 7.93 -8.75
N ASN A 34 11.29 7.84 -9.74
CA ASN A 34 10.88 7.79 -11.15
C ASN A 34 10.39 6.37 -11.54
N GLU A 35 9.87 6.20 -12.77
CA GLU A 35 9.34 4.91 -13.27
C GLU A 35 10.39 3.78 -13.20
N GLU A 36 11.65 4.06 -13.52
CA GLU A 36 12.72 3.05 -13.53
C GLU A 36 13.11 2.60 -12.13
N GLU A 37 13.22 3.54 -11.19
CA GLU A 37 13.46 3.27 -9.78
C GLU A 37 12.28 2.55 -9.12
N ALA A 38 11.04 2.91 -9.47
CA ALA A 38 9.84 2.24 -9.00
C ALA A 38 9.79 0.77 -9.44
N MET A 39 10.11 0.49 -10.71
CA MET A 39 10.20 -0.88 -11.24
C MET A 39 11.28 -1.68 -10.54
N ARG A 40 12.47 -1.09 -10.34
CA ARG A 40 13.58 -1.73 -9.61
C ARG A 40 13.22 -2.00 -8.15
N PHE A 41 12.59 -1.04 -7.47
CA PHE A 41 12.14 -1.19 -6.09
C PHE A 41 11.12 -2.31 -5.93
N LEU A 42 10.19 -2.44 -6.88
CA LEU A 42 9.17 -3.50 -6.87
C LEU A 42 9.67 -4.85 -7.39
N GLY A 43 10.78 -4.88 -8.13
CA GLY A 43 11.29 -6.08 -8.78
C GLY A 43 10.37 -6.60 -9.89
N VAL A 44 9.67 -5.70 -10.61
CA VAL A 44 8.69 -6.06 -11.64
C VAL A 44 9.13 -5.58 -13.03
N GLY A 45 8.75 -6.35 -14.05
CA GLY A 45 8.98 -5.98 -15.45
C GLY A 45 8.14 -4.78 -15.90
N ARG A 46 8.59 -4.13 -16.98
CA ARG A 46 7.99 -2.90 -17.53
C ARG A 46 6.52 -3.03 -17.86
N ASP A 47 6.12 -4.11 -18.52
CA ASP A 47 4.74 -4.30 -18.96
C ASP A 47 3.80 -4.51 -17.78
N PHE A 48 4.26 -5.28 -16.78
CA PHE A 48 3.52 -5.47 -15.54
C PHE A 48 3.35 -4.14 -14.79
N PHE A 49 4.44 -3.36 -14.68
CA PHE A 49 4.40 -2.05 -14.04
C PHE A 49 3.40 -1.10 -14.72
N ARG A 50 3.45 -1.02 -16.05
CA ARG A 50 2.57 -0.15 -16.84
C ARG A 50 1.10 -0.53 -16.72
N ARG A 51 0.80 -1.82 -16.56
CA ARG A 51 -0.58 -2.30 -16.45
C ARG A 51 -1.14 -2.17 -15.04
N TYR A 52 -0.35 -2.46 -14.00
CA TYR A 52 -0.86 -2.66 -12.65
C TYR A 52 -0.48 -1.58 -11.63
N TYR A 53 0.55 -0.78 -11.92
CA TYR A 53 1.04 0.26 -11.01
C TYR A 53 0.91 1.66 -11.60
N LYS A 54 1.41 1.88 -12.82
CA LYS A 54 1.45 3.20 -13.45
C LYS A 54 0.11 3.96 -13.44
N PRO A 55 -1.04 3.35 -13.74
CA PRO A 55 -2.33 4.05 -13.76
C PRO A 55 -2.86 4.41 -12.37
N PHE A 56 -2.41 3.71 -11.32
CA PHE A 56 -2.98 3.81 -9.97
C PHE A 56 -2.09 4.59 -9.00
N CYS A 57 -0.77 4.49 -9.16
CA CYS A 57 0.21 5.06 -8.24
C CYS A 57 0.97 6.26 -8.83
N GLY A 58 0.73 6.60 -10.10
CA GLY A 58 1.46 7.65 -10.79
C GLY A 58 0.98 9.05 -10.39
N LEU A 59 1.91 9.87 -9.92
CA LEU A 59 1.71 11.29 -9.65
C LEU A 59 2.47 12.12 -10.67
N LYS A 60 1.77 13.01 -11.38
CA LYS A 60 2.41 13.90 -12.34
C LYS A 60 3.01 15.11 -11.60
N GLN A 61 4.34 15.20 -11.57
CA GLN A 61 5.07 16.34 -11.04
C GLN A 61 5.79 17.04 -12.20
N GLY A 62 5.21 18.15 -12.67
CA GLY A 62 5.67 18.84 -13.89
C GLY A 62 5.52 17.95 -15.12
N ASN A 63 6.63 17.69 -15.81
CA ASN A 63 6.68 16.83 -17.00
C ASN A 63 7.04 15.37 -16.69
N THR A 64 7.28 15.03 -15.42
CA THR A 64 7.73 13.69 -15.02
C THR A 64 6.64 12.99 -14.21
N MET A 65 6.50 11.68 -14.43
CA MET A 65 5.68 10.84 -13.56
C MET A 65 6.54 10.32 -12.42
N THR A 66 6.10 10.56 -11.20
CA THR A 66 6.76 10.10 -9.98
C THR A 66 5.84 9.20 -9.16
N TYR A 67 6.44 8.41 -8.28
CA TYR A 67 5.75 7.39 -7.51
C TYR A 67 6.22 7.45 -6.07
N ARG A 68 5.28 7.44 -5.11
CA ARG A 68 5.61 7.26 -3.68
C ARG A 68 5.82 5.78 -3.38
N LYS A 69 6.79 5.46 -2.52
CA LYS A 69 7.11 4.05 -2.23
C LYS A 69 5.99 3.37 -1.43
N SER A 70 5.36 4.07 -0.50
CA SER A 70 4.20 3.58 0.28
C SER A 70 3.07 3.16 -0.63
N GLU A 71 2.71 4.00 -1.59
CA GLU A 71 1.65 3.75 -2.56
C GLU A 71 1.96 2.52 -3.42
N LEU A 72 3.21 2.36 -3.85
CA LEU A 72 3.64 1.17 -4.59
C LEU A 72 3.52 -0.10 -3.74
N LEU A 73 3.88 -0.05 -2.45
CA LEU A 73 3.75 -1.18 -1.53
C LEU A 73 2.27 -1.50 -1.21
N ALA A 74 1.46 -0.48 -0.96
CA ALA A 74 0.03 -0.62 -0.73
C ALA A 74 -0.66 -1.23 -1.95
N ARG A 75 -0.30 -0.79 -3.16
CA ARG A 75 -0.81 -1.39 -4.40
C ARG A 75 -0.36 -2.83 -4.56
N ARG A 76 0.88 -3.17 -4.20
CA ARG A 76 1.37 -4.56 -4.24
C ARG A 76 0.54 -5.49 -3.35
N GLU A 77 0.19 -5.05 -2.15
CA GLU A 77 -0.65 -5.86 -1.25
C GLU A 77 -2.07 -6.03 -1.80
N ARG A 78 -2.68 -4.96 -2.33
CA ARG A 78 -3.97 -5.06 -3.03
C ARG A 78 -3.91 -6.02 -4.22
N LEU A 79 -2.87 -5.93 -5.04
CA LEU A 79 -2.66 -6.84 -6.19
C LEU A 79 -2.50 -8.30 -5.75
N ARG A 80 -1.86 -8.56 -4.62
CA ARG A 80 -1.78 -9.91 -4.06
C ARG A 80 -3.17 -10.45 -3.71
N SER A 81 -4.05 -9.63 -3.15
CA SER A 81 -5.44 -10.02 -2.88
C SER A 81 -6.26 -10.19 -4.17
N GLU A 82 -6.12 -9.27 -5.13
CA GLU A 82 -6.84 -9.31 -6.42
C GLU A 82 -6.44 -10.53 -7.26
N LEU A 83 -5.14 -10.83 -7.33
CA LEU A 83 -4.60 -11.93 -8.15
C LEU A 83 -4.53 -13.27 -7.39
N GLY A 84 -4.38 -13.22 -6.06
CA GLY A 84 -4.35 -14.39 -5.18
C GLY A 84 -5.74 -14.91 -4.80
N GLY A 85 -6.79 -14.07 -4.87
CA GLY A 85 -8.17 -14.46 -4.60
C GLY A 85 -8.80 -15.41 -5.64
N SER A 86 -8.13 -15.66 -6.77
CA SER A 86 -8.60 -16.58 -7.82
C SER A 86 -8.30 -18.07 -7.56
N ARG A 87 -7.98 -18.47 -6.32
CA ARG A 87 -7.58 -19.85 -6.00
C ARG A 87 -8.34 -20.52 -4.85
N ALA A 88 -9.47 -19.95 -4.42
CA ALA A 88 -10.20 -20.44 -3.24
C ALA A 88 -11.72 -20.64 -3.44
N VAL A 89 -12.20 -20.78 -4.69
CA VAL A 89 -13.57 -21.24 -4.95
C VAL A 89 -13.53 -22.17 -6.15
N ASP A 90 -13.14 -23.42 -5.91
CA ASP A 90 -13.45 -24.62 -6.70
C ASP A 90 -12.69 -25.78 -6.02
N SER A 91 -13.20 -26.22 -4.90
CA SER A 91 -12.91 -27.53 -4.34
C SER A 91 -14.21 -28.00 -3.69
N GLU A 92 -14.87 -28.87 -4.44
CA GLU A 92 -15.96 -29.82 -4.14
C GLU A 92 -16.64 -29.78 -2.76
#